data_AF-A0A832CIU9-F1
#
_entry.id   AF-A0A832CIU9-F1
#
_cell.length_a   1.000
_cell.length_b   1.000
_cell.length_c   1.000
_cell.angle_alpha   90.00
_cell.angle_beta   90.00
_cell.angle_gamma   90.00
#
_symmetry.space_group_name_H-M   'P 1'
#
loop_
_entity.id
_entity.type
_entity.pdbx_description
1 polymer ?
#
loop_
_entity_poly.entity_id
_entity_poly.type
_entity_poly.pdbx_seq_one_letter_code
_entity_poly.pdbx_strand_id
1 'polypeptide(L)'
;MLSDRLAEAFSEFAHRLVTALWLGIPFDPLSKLQNLKPIGIRPAAGYPIWPDHSEKDTLWKLLSVKQLAGIELTETFMMIPASSVCGLYIIHPAAHYFNINAIGQDQLTEYCTRSGKKKEAVVRFIQPFMIS
;
A
#
# COMPACT_ATOMS: atom_id res chain seq x y z
N MET A 1 -14.16 0.01 -14.83
CA MET A 1 -15.62 0.28 -14.72
C MET A 1 -15.86 1.44 -13.74
N LEU A 2 -17.10 1.85 -13.45
CA LEU A 2 -17.38 2.96 -12.52
C LEU A 2 -16.85 2.69 -11.10
N SER A 3 -16.95 1.44 -10.62
CA SER A 3 -16.47 1.02 -9.30
C SER A 3 -14.98 1.25 -9.11
N ASP A 4 -14.15 0.97 -10.12
CA ASP A 4 -12.70 1.21 -10.05
C ASP A 4 -12.39 2.69 -9.94
N ARG A 5 -13.14 3.54 -10.65
CA ARG A 5 -13.00 5.00 -10.55
C ARG A 5 -13.40 5.51 -9.17
N LEU A 6 -14.43 4.94 -8.56
CA LEU A 6 -14.83 5.28 -7.20
C LEU A 6 -13.77 4.86 -6.17
N ALA A 7 -13.19 3.68 -6.33
CA ALA A 7 -12.12 3.20 -5.45
C ALA A 7 -10.88 4.10 -5.51
N GLU A 8 -10.45 4.49 -6.71
CA GLU A 8 -9.31 5.40 -6.88
C GLU A 8 -9.64 6.83 -6.40
N ALA A 9 -10.84 7.34 -6.69
CA ALA A 9 -11.28 8.65 -6.21
C ALA A 9 -11.33 8.70 -4.67
N PHE A 10 -11.77 7.63 -4.03
CA PHE A 10 -11.76 7.51 -2.57
C PHE A 10 -10.33 7.46 -2.01
N SER A 11 -9.43 6.72 -2.66
CA SER A 11 -8.00 6.70 -2.32
C SER A 11 -7.36 8.10 -2.40
N GLU A 12 -7.70 8.88 -3.44
CA GLU A 12 -7.25 10.26 -3.59
C GLU A 12 -7.81 11.18 -2.51
N PHE A 13 -9.11 11.09 -2.25
CA PHE A 13 -9.76 11.83 -1.18
C PHE A 13 -9.13 11.53 0.18
N ALA A 14 -8.91 10.25 0.50
CA ALA A 14 -8.31 9.81 1.75
C ALA A 14 -6.87 10.34 1.91
N HIS A 15 -6.08 10.39 0.84
CA HIS A 15 -4.73 10.97 0.89
C HIS A 15 -4.75 12.48 1.19
N ARG A 16 -5.72 13.21 0.62
CA ARG A 16 -5.93 14.64 0.92
C ARG A 16 -6.38 14.83 2.36
N LEU A 17 -7.28 13.98 2.85
CA LEU A 17 -7.73 13.99 4.24
C LEU A 17 -6.56 13.75 5.21
N VAL A 18 -5.74 12.72 4.96
CA VAL A 18 -4.55 12.42 5.76
C VAL A 18 -3.55 13.59 5.74
N THR A 19 -3.39 14.26 4.60
CA THR A 19 -2.56 15.46 4.49
C THR A 19 -3.12 16.60 5.34
N ALA A 20 -4.43 16.84 5.28
CA ALA A 20 -5.08 17.87 6.10
C ALA A 20 -4.90 17.60 7.60
N LEU A 21 -5.15 16.35 8.03
CA LEU A 21 -4.96 15.91 9.41
C LEU A 21 -3.52 16.10 9.87
N TRP A 22 -2.54 15.75 9.04
CA TRP A 22 -1.12 15.91 9.36
C TRP A 22 -0.71 17.38 9.50
N LEU A 23 -1.28 18.26 8.69
CA LEU A 23 -1.04 19.72 8.76
C LEU A 23 -1.87 20.41 9.86
N GLY A 24 -2.70 19.67 10.61
CA GLY A 24 -3.61 20.25 11.60
C GLY A 24 -4.70 21.13 11.00
N ILE A 25 -5.01 20.96 9.71
CA ILE A 25 -6.11 21.68 9.05
C ILE A 25 -7.42 21.07 9.58
N PRO A 26 -8.30 21.89 10.20
CA PRO A 26 -9.57 21.41 10.70
C PRO A 26 -10.38 20.73 9.59
N PHE A 27 -10.90 19.54 9.88
CA PHE A 27 -11.80 18.87 8.96
C PHE A 27 -13.16 19.61 8.96
N ASP A 28 -13.55 20.12 7.80
CA ASP A 28 -14.91 20.61 7.55
C ASP A 28 -15.53 19.72 6.45
N PRO A 29 -16.72 19.13 6.65
CA PRO A 29 -17.41 18.33 5.63
C PRO A 29 -17.66 19.09 4.31
N LEU A 30 -17.69 20.42 4.36
CA LEU A 30 -17.78 21.32 3.19
C LEU A 30 -16.40 21.78 2.69
N SER A 31 -15.32 21.35 3.34
CA SER A 31 -13.96 21.76 2.98
C SER A 31 -13.63 21.31 1.56
N LYS A 32 -13.07 22.26 0.80
CA LYS A 32 -12.58 22.05 -0.56
C LYS A 32 -11.25 21.29 -0.56
N LEU A 33 -11.19 20.09 0.05
CA LEU A 33 -10.01 19.22 0.00
C LEU A 33 -9.57 18.95 -1.45
N GLN A 34 -10.47 19.08 -2.42
CA GLN A 34 -10.19 19.04 -3.86
C GLN A 34 -9.02 19.94 -4.30
N ASN A 35 -8.75 21.05 -3.61
CA ASN A 35 -7.65 21.96 -3.93
C ASN A 35 -6.37 21.69 -3.11
N LEU A 36 -6.47 20.89 -2.03
CA LEU A 36 -5.34 20.56 -1.18
C LEU A 36 -4.46 19.52 -1.88
N LYS A 37 -3.23 19.91 -2.25
CA LYS A 37 -2.26 18.97 -2.82
C LYS A 37 -1.82 17.98 -1.73
N PRO A 38 -1.92 16.66 -1.97
CA PRO A 38 -1.39 15.67 -1.02
C PRO A 38 0.11 15.84 -0.81
N ILE A 39 0.58 15.54 0.40
CA ILE A 39 2.00 15.48 0.74
C ILE A 39 2.45 14.02 0.85
N GLY A 40 3.67 13.74 0.39
CA GLY A 40 4.27 12.41 0.46
C GLY A 40 3.66 11.42 -0.54
N ILE A 41 3.81 10.13 -0.26
CA ILE A 41 3.41 9.03 -1.15
C ILE A 41 2.51 8.02 -0.44
N ARG A 42 1.79 7.22 -1.24
CA ARG A 42 0.88 6.17 -0.75
C ARG A 42 1.18 4.78 -1.32
N PRO A 43 2.37 4.20 -1.08
CA PRO A 43 2.78 2.96 -1.72
C PRO A 43 1.91 1.78 -1.30
N ALA A 44 1.62 0.91 -2.25
CA ALA A 44 0.85 -0.31 -2.05
C ALA A 44 1.72 -1.54 -2.25
N ALA A 45 1.50 -2.57 -1.45
CA ALA A 45 2.18 -3.85 -1.59
C ALA A 45 1.87 -4.45 -2.98
N GLY A 46 2.88 -4.97 -3.67
CA GLY A 46 2.83 -5.43 -5.06
C GLY A 46 3.32 -4.43 -6.10
N TYR A 47 3.52 -3.16 -5.72
CA TYR A 47 4.12 -2.17 -6.61
C TYR A 47 5.65 -2.24 -6.58
N PRO A 48 6.37 -1.69 -7.57
CA PRO A 48 7.83 -1.77 -7.64
C PRO A 48 8.60 -1.27 -6.41
N ILE A 49 8.03 -0.30 -5.67
CA ILE A 49 8.58 0.20 -4.41
C ILE A 49 8.39 -0.76 -3.23
N TRP A 50 7.45 -1.70 -3.33
CA TRP A 50 7.10 -2.63 -2.26
C TRP A 50 6.52 -3.93 -2.86
N PRO A 51 7.36 -4.77 -3.49
CA PRO A 51 6.89 -5.80 -4.43
C PRO A 51 6.23 -7.01 -3.76
N ASP A 52 6.52 -7.31 -2.49
CA ASP A 52 5.94 -8.46 -1.81
C ASP A 52 4.44 -8.24 -1.53
N HIS A 53 3.58 -8.88 -2.32
CA HIS A 53 2.14 -8.81 -2.16
C HIS A 53 1.64 -9.33 -0.81
N SER A 54 2.36 -10.27 -0.18
CA SER A 54 1.95 -10.89 1.08
C SER A 54 1.95 -9.93 2.28
N GLU A 55 2.61 -8.78 2.14
CA GLU A 55 2.58 -7.72 3.15
C GLU A 55 1.17 -7.11 3.36
N LYS A 56 0.22 -7.34 2.44
CA LYS A 56 -1.19 -7.01 2.69
C LYS A 56 -1.75 -7.75 3.90
N ASP A 57 -1.28 -8.96 4.20
CA ASP A 57 -1.74 -9.71 5.38
C ASP A 57 -1.44 -8.94 6.67
N THR A 58 -0.26 -8.30 6.75
CA THR A 58 0.11 -7.41 7.85
C THR A 58 -0.87 -6.23 7.97
N LEU A 59 -1.17 -5.55 6.84
CA LEU A 59 -2.14 -4.45 6.82
C LEU A 59 -3.54 -4.91 7.25
N TRP A 60 -3.97 -6.08 6.78
CA TRP A 60 -5.29 -6.64 7.08
C TRP A 60 -5.46 -6.91 8.57
N LYS A 61 -4.44 -7.47 9.22
CA LYS A 61 -4.42 -7.73 10.66
C LYS A 61 -4.38 -6.44 11.46
N LEU A 62 -3.48 -5.52 11.11
CA LEU A 62 -3.31 -4.25 11.84
C LEU A 62 -4.56 -3.37 11.81
N LEU A 63 -5.22 -3.30 10.65
CA LEU A 63 -6.37 -2.41 10.44
C LEU A 63 -7.71 -3.13 10.59
N SER A 64 -7.72 -4.43 10.90
CA SER A 64 -8.95 -5.24 10.98
C SER A 64 -9.83 -5.11 9.73
N VAL A 65 -9.22 -5.09 8.54
CA VAL A 65 -9.87 -4.68 7.28
C VAL A 65 -11.11 -5.50 6.95
N LYS A 66 -11.04 -6.84 7.12
CA LYS A 66 -12.17 -7.72 6.87
C LYS A 66 -13.38 -7.37 7.74
N GLN A 67 -13.16 -7.01 9.01
CA GLN A 67 -14.22 -6.67 9.94
C GLN A 67 -14.80 -5.28 9.68
N LEU A 68 -13.93 -4.28 9.42
CA LEU A 68 -14.34 -2.88 9.32
C LEU A 68 -14.83 -2.48 7.93
N ALA A 69 -14.29 -3.09 6.88
CA ALA A 69 -14.58 -2.73 5.49
C ALA A 69 -15.16 -3.89 4.65
N GLY A 70 -15.19 -5.12 5.18
CA GLY A 70 -15.69 -6.28 4.44
C GLY A 70 -14.80 -6.73 3.27
N ILE A 71 -13.60 -6.17 3.14
CA ILE A 71 -12.67 -6.49 2.05
C ILE A 71 -11.83 -7.70 2.45
N GLU A 72 -11.82 -8.72 1.60
CA GLU A 72 -11.09 -9.98 1.82
C GLU A 72 -9.83 -10.06 0.95
N LEU A 73 -8.90 -10.93 1.35
CA LEU A 73 -7.74 -11.30 0.54
C LEU A 73 -7.91 -12.73 0.03
N THR A 74 -7.60 -12.95 -1.25
CA THR A 74 -7.43 -14.30 -1.79
C THR A 74 -6.14 -14.94 -1.28
N GLU A 75 -5.94 -16.23 -1.57
CA GLU A 75 -4.67 -16.94 -1.31
C GLU A 75 -3.45 -16.31 -2.00
N THR A 76 -3.69 -15.51 -3.05
CA THR A 76 -2.66 -14.76 -3.79
C THR A 76 -2.62 -13.28 -3.41
N PHE A 77 -3.29 -12.89 -2.33
CA PHE A 77 -3.37 -11.51 -1.82
C PHE A 77 -3.99 -10.50 -2.80
N MET A 78 -4.88 -10.98 -3.68
CA MET A 78 -5.79 -10.08 -4.41
C MET A 78 -6.92 -9.65 -3.50
N MET A 79 -7.41 -8.42 -3.64
CA MET A 79 -8.50 -7.90 -2.84
C MET A 79 -9.87 -8.27 -3.44
N ILE A 80 -10.82 -8.63 -2.58
CA ILE A 80 -12.22 -8.85 -2.94
C ILE A 80 -13.08 -7.90 -2.09
N PRO A 81 -13.86 -6.99 -2.70
CA PRO A 81 -14.07 -6.80 -4.15
C PRO A 81 -12.82 -6.27 -4.88
N ALA A 82 -12.73 -6.56 -6.19
CA ALA A 82 -11.58 -6.16 -7.01
C ALA A 82 -11.40 -4.64 -7.11
N SER A 83 -12.51 -3.88 -7.08
CA SER A 83 -12.50 -2.42 -7.01
C SER A 83 -12.17 -1.95 -5.57
N SER A 84 -10.96 -2.25 -5.11
CA SER A 84 -10.43 -1.87 -3.81
C SER A 84 -9.01 -1.32 -3.96
N VAL A 85 -8.60 -0.45 -3.03
CA VAL A 85 -7.24 0.10 -2.96
C VAL A 85 -6.75 0.00 -1.51
N CYS A 86 -5.48 -0.34 -1.32
CA CYS A 86 -4.83 -0.36 -0.01
C CYS A 86 -3.39 0.17 -0.14
N GLY A 87 -2.82 0.66 0.95
CA GLY A 87 -1.42 1.09 0.98
C GLY A 87 -1.02 1.69 2.31
N LEU A 88 0.21 2.17 2.39
CA LEU A 88 0.71 2.99 3.49
C LEU A 88 0.57 4.46 3.15
N TYR A 89 0.61 5.34 4.15
CA TYR A 89 0.88 6.76 3.95
C TYR A 89 2.27 7.09 4.49
N ILE A 90 3.15 7.61 3.64
CA ILE A 90 4.47 8.11 4.04
C ILE A 90 4.47 9.61 3.86
N ILE A 91 4.33 10.34 4.96
CA ILE A 91 4.18 11.81 4.96
C ILE A 91 5.53 12.46 5.18
N HIS A 92 6.29 12.61 4.09
CA HIS A 92 7.55 13.33 4.08
C HIS A 92 7.71 14.06 2.74
N PRO A 93 8.15 15.34 2.71
CA PRO A 93 8.22 16.12 1.47
C PRO A 93 9.21 15.57 0.43
N ALA A 94 10.25 14.85 0.89
CA ALA A 94 11.20 14.18 0.00
C ALA A 94 10.82 12.74 -0.38
N ALA A 95 9.69 12.21 0.13
CA ALA A 95 9.26 10.86 -0.23
C ALA A 95 8.81 10.83 -1.68
N HIS A 96 9.33 9.86 -2.45
CA HIS A 96 9.04 9.69 -3.86
C HIS A 96 8.96 8.20 -4.19
N TYR A 97 8.27 7.88 -5.28
CA TYR A 97 8.24 6.51 -5.78
C TYR A 97 9.59 6.14 -6.40
N PHE A 98 10.11 4.98 -6.02
CA PHE A 98 11.30 4.38 -6.60
C PHE A 98 11.07 2.89 -6.85
N ASN A 99 11.95 2.25 -7.62
CA ASN A 99 11.89 0.82 -7.86
C ASN A 99 13.00 0.13 -7.07
N ILE A 100 12.66 -0.95 -6.34
CA ILE A 100 13.62 -1.67 -5.48
C ILE A 100 14.63 -2.49 -6.29
N ASN A 101 14.33 -2.87 -7.55
CA ASN A 101 15.14 -3.66 -8.50
C ASN A 101 16.56 -4.08 -8.05
N ALA A 102 16.95 -5.31 -8.39
CA ALA A 102 18.25 -5.92 -8.05
C ALA A 102 18.33 -6.39 -6.59
N ILE A 103 17.29 -7.11 -6.13
CA ILE A 103 17.29 -7.79 -4.83
C ILE A 103 18.27 -8.98 -4.87
N GLY A 104 19.30 -8.92 -4.02
CA GLY A 104 20.29 -9.98 -3.83
C GLY A 104 19.82 -11.12 -2.92
N GLN A 105 20.55 -12.23 -2.94
CA GLN A 105 20.25 -13.40 -2.09
C GLN A 105 20.47 -13.13 -0.60
N ASP A 106 21.44 -12.28 -0.28
CA ASP A 106 21.71 -11.76 1.06
C ASP A 106 20.51 -10.97 1.60
N GLN A 107 20.02 -10.00 0.83
CA GLN A 107 18.86 -9.18 1.19
C GLN A 107 17.59 -10.03 1.35
N LEU A 108 17.36 -10.99 0.44
CA LEU A 108 16.24 -11.93 0.56
C LEU A 108 16.33 -12.76 1.85
N THR A 109 17.52 -13.24 2.20
CA THR A 109 17.74 -14.04 3.42
C THR A 109 17.47 -13.22 4.67
N GLU A 110 17.95 -11.97 4.72
CA GLU A 110 17.71 -11.06 5.84
C GLU A 110 16.21 -10.71 5.96
N TYR A 111 15.56 -10.42 4.83
CA TYR A 111 14.12 -10.14 4.80
C TYR A 111 13.29 -11.30 5.32
N CYS A 112 13.59 -12.54 4.91
CA CYS A 112 12.91 -13.74 5.40
C CYS A 112 13.13 -13.93 6.91
N THR A 113 14.35 -13.68 7.39
CA THR A 113 14.69 -13.76 8.82
C THR A 113 13.86 -12.77 9.64
N ARG A 114 13.77 -11.51 9.20
CA ARG A 114 13.01 -10.46 9.90
C ARG A 114 11.50 -10.65 9.84
N SER A 115 10.99 -11.12 8.70
CA SER A 115 9.55 -11.31 8.49
C SER A 115 9.03 -12.66 9.00
N GLY A 116 9.92 -13.62 9.28
CA GLY A 116 9.57 -15.00 9.60
C GLY A 116 8.97 -15.78 8.41
N LYS A 117 9.02 -15.22 7.20
CA LYS A 117 8.45 -15.84 6.00
C LYS A 117 9.40 -16.85 5.40
N LYS A 118 8.83 -17.89 4.77
CA LYS A 118 9.59 -18.86 3.97
C LYS A 118 10.10 -18.20 2.68
N LYS A 119 11.33 -18.51 2.30
CA LYS A 119 12.00 -17.94 1.12
C LYS A 119 11.19 -18.18 -0.16
N GLU A 120 10.66 -19.38 -0.34
CA GLU A 120 9.89 -19.77 -1.52
C GLU A 120 8.62 -18.94 -1.67
N ALA A 121 7.97 -18.62 -0.54
CA ALA A 121 6.75 -17.82 -0.53
C ALA A 121 7.02 -16.35 -0.91
N VAL A 122 8.16 -15.80 -0.48
CA VAL A 122 8.58 -14.42 -0.82
C VAL A 122 9.02 -14.35 -2.29
N VAL A 123 9.87 -15.27 -2.72
CA VAL A 123 10.43 -15.31 -4.09
C VAL A 123 9.30 -15.32 -5.13
N ARG A 124 8.21 -16.04 -4.87
CA ARG A 124 7.03 -16.06 -5.75
C ARG A 124 6.54 -14.66 -6.15
N PHE A 125 6.64 -13.67 -5.26
CA PHE A 125 6.19 -12.30 -5.52
C PHE A 125 7.30 -11.39 -6.01
N ILE A 126 8.52 -11.58 -5.53
CA ILE A 126 9.61 -10.64 -5.81
C ILE A 126 10.54 -11.08 -6.95
N GLN A 127 10.34 -12.28 -7.53
CA GLN A 127 11.20 -12.84 -8.58
C GLN A 127 11.53 -11.83 -9.72
N PRO A 128 10.59 -11.03 -10.25
CA PRO A 128 10.91 -10.05 -11.29
C PRO A 128 11.87 -8.92 -10.86
N PHE A 129 12.06 -8.75 -9.56
CA PHE A 129 12.88 -7.70 -8.96
C PHE A 129 14.24 -8.22 -8.46
N MET A 130 14.49 -9.52 -8.53
CA MET A 130 15.74 -10.13 -8.10
C MET A 130 16.85 -9.97 -9.14
N ILE A 131 18.10 -10.00 -8.68
CA ILE A 131 19.27 -10.10 -9.57
C ILE A 131 19.25 -11.48 -10.25
N SER A 132 19.52 -11.50 -11.56
CA SER A 132 19.71 -12.73 -12.35
C SER A 132 20.88 -13.57 -11.86
#